data_AF-A0A3N2MVX5-F1
#
_entry.id   AF-A0A3N2MVX5-F1
#
_cell.length_a   1.000
_cell.length_b   1.000
_cell.length_c   1.000
_cell.angle_alpha   90.00
_cell.angle_beta   90.00
_cell.angle_gamma   90.00
#
_symmetry.space_group_name_H-M   'P 1'
#
loop_
_entity.id
_entity.type
_entity.pdbx_description
1 polymer ?
#
loop_
_entity_poly.entity_id
_entity_poly.type
_entity_poly.pdbx_seq_one_letter_code
_entity_poly.pdbx_strand_id
1 'polypeptide(L)'
;MEDKTDKKTNKPVDFIKKHPILFNLLLIVLVGCGIIWLTLVALDVWTGHGEYRVVPDMKGLSYEQAVKALDEAGLRAELSDSIYDSSTRPGTVLEQSPKVNAKVKPNRTVYLTINAFSPRMISVPSLTDMSLRQARSTLEGLGFEKIRELYVPSEYKDLVLGVRFNGIELDPGARVPASASLTIVVGEGITEESSDTIVDMAVADDTEAEVLDLD
;
A
#
# COMPACT_ATOMS: atom_id res chain seq x y z
N MET A 1 70.48 70.61 16.18
CA MET A 1 70.52 69.15 16.10
C MET A 1 69.53 68.61 17.11
N GLU A 2 68.70 67.67 16.65
CA GLU A 2 67.89 66.69 17.41
C GLU A 2 67.02 67.18 18.58
N ASP A 3 65.89 66.60 18.93
CA ASP A 3 64.93 65.64 18.39
C ASP A 3 63.96 65.46 19.58
N LYS A 4 62.67 65.32 19.30
CA LYS A 4 61.78 64.28 19.85
C LYS A 4 60.33 64.76 19.93
N THR A 5 59.62 64.44 18.85
CA THR A 5 58.39 63.64 18.86
C THR A 5 57.55 63.66 20.14
N ASP A 6 56.47 64.44 20.13
CA ASP A 6 55.32 64.20 21.01
C ASP A 6 54.19 63.52 20.21
N LYS A 7 54.27 62.20 20.16
CA LYS A 7 53.22 61.31 19.65
C LYS A 7 52.05 61.39 20.64
N LYS A 8 50.99 62.13 20.30
CA LYS A 8 49.68 62.01 20.95
C LYS A 8 49.17 60.58 20.81
N THR A 9 49.49 59.75 21.78
CA THR A 9 48.90 58.43 21.96
C THR A 9 47.53 58.66 22.59
N ASN A 10 46.49 58.68 21.77
CA ASN A 10 45.12 58.60 22.25
C ASN A 10 44.96 57.27 22.97
N LYS A 11 45.10 57.30 24.29
CA LYS A 11 44.88 56.13 25.14
C LYS A 11 43.40 55.75 25.04
N PRO A 12 43.04 54.50 24.68
CA PRO A 12 41.64 54.09 24.56
C PRO A 12 40.88 54.20 25.89
N VAL A 13 41.60 54.34 26.99
CA VAL A 13 41.09 54.38 28.38
C VAL A 13 40.37 55.69 28.71
N ASP A 14 40.73 56.82 28.08
CA ASP A 14 40.11 58.12 28.37
C ASP A 14 38.71 58.25 27.75
N PHE A 15 38.42 57.50 26.69
CA PHE A 15 37.10 57.45 26.05
C PHE A 15 36.09 56.64 26.89
N ILE A 16 36.58 55.60 27.57
CA ILE A 16 35.79 54.70 28.43
C ILE A 16 35.19 55.44 29.64
N LYS A 17 35.91 56.44 30.18
CA LYS A 17 35.41 57.26 31.31
C LYS A 17 34.47 58.39 30.88
N LYS A 18 34.55 58.85 29.62
CA LYS A 18 33.81 60.03 29.12
C LYS A 18 32.39 59.71 28.63
N HIS A 19 32.16 58.48 28.14
CA HIS A 19 30.84 58.04 27.64
C HIS A 19 30.42 56.68 28.24
N PRO A 20 29.98 56.65 29.52
CA PRO A 20 29.64 55.40 30.21
C PRO A 20 28.48 54.63 29.56
N ILE A 21 27.54 55.34 28.93
CA ILE A 21 26.37 54.74 28.23
C ILE A 21 26.82 54.03 26.95
N LEU A 22 27.72 54.63 26.17
CA LEU A 22 28.23 54.06 24.93
C LEU A 22 29.06 52.80 25.20
N PHE A 23 29.82 52.79 26.29
CA PHE A 23 30.59 51.62 26.73
C PHE A 23 29.68 50.46 27.14
N ASN A 24 28.65 50.71 27.94
CA ASN A 24 27.67 49.68 28.31
C ASN A 24 26.89 49.15 27.09
N LEU A 25 26.54 50.03 26.13
CA LEU A 25 25.89 49.61 24.89
C LEU A 25 26.80 48.70 24.05
N LEU A 26 28.09 49.05 23.92
CA LEU A 26 29.07 48.21 23.24
C LEU A 26 29.27 46.86 23.96
N LEU A 27 29.27 46.85 25.29
CA LEU A 27 29.34 45.63 26.09
C LEU A 27 28.11 44.75 25.87
N ILE A 28 26.90 45.32 25.89
CA ILE A 28 25.66 44.58 25.59
C ILE A 28 25.69 43.99 24.19
N VAL A 29 26.16 44.75 23.19
CA VAL A 29 26.31 44.24 21.81
C VAL A 29 27.34 43.11 21.75
N LEU A 30 28.47 43.23 22.44
CA LEU A 30 29.51 42.19 22.47
C LEU A 30 29.01 40.91 23.15
N VAL A 31 28.33 41.05 24.30
CA VAL A 31 27.72 39.92 25.01
C VAL A 31 26.60 39.30 24.17
N GLY A 32 25.78 40.12 23.52
CA GLY A 32 24.73 39.67 22.60
C GLY A 32 25.31 38.87 21.43
N CYS A 33 26.34 39.38 20.77
CA CYS A 33 27.07 38.65 19.72
C CYS A 33 27.70 37.35 20.24
N GLY A 34 28.25 37.36 21.46
CA GLY A 34 28.81 36.17 22.10
C GLY A 34 27.75 35.11 22.38
N ILE A 35 26.57 35.50 22.89
CA ILE A 35 25.44 34.61 23.10
C ILE A 35 24.93 34.07 21.76
N ILE A 36 24.77 34.93 20.75
CA ILE A 36 24.35 34.50 19.40
C ILE A 36 25.35 33.49 18.84
N TRP A 37 26.64 33.77 18.88
CA TRP A 37 27.68 32.86 18.41
C TRP A 37 27.67 31.53 19.19
N LEU A 38 27.54 31.57 20.52
CA LEU A 38 27.44 30.37 21.34
C LEU A 38 26.18 29.56 21.02
N THR A 39 25.03 30.21 20.81
CA THR A 39 23.80 29.52 20.42
C THR A 39 23.93 28.89 19.04
N LEU A 40 24.60 29.55 18.08
CA LEU A 40 24.84 28.98 16.75
C LEU A 40 25.75 27.76 16.81
N VAL A 41 26.85 27.81 17.58
CA VAL A 41 27.76 26.68 17.79
C VAL A 41 27.07 25.54 18.55
N ALA A 42 26.30 25.86 19.59
CA ALA A 42 25.52 24.87 20.33
C ALA A 42 24.49 24.18 19.42
N LEU A 43 23.83 24.93 18.53
CA LEU A 43 22.91 24.36 17.55
C LEU A 43 23.64 23.43 16.58
N ASP A 44 24.79 23.84 16.06
CA ASP A 44 25.57 23.08 15.09
C ASP A 44 26.05 21.74 15.67
N VAL A 45 26.60 21.78 16.88
CA VAL A 45 27.01 20.58 17.64
C VAL A 45 25.80 19.69 17.98
N TRP A 46 24.67 20.27 18.35
CA TRP A 46 23.48 19.51 18.74
C TRP A 46 22.74 18.89 17.55
N THR A 47 22.87 19.47 16.36
CA THR A 47 22.17 19.01 15.14
C THR A 47 23.00 18.07 14.27
N GLY A 48 24.28 17.85 14.59
CA GLY A 48 25.12 16.85 13.94
C GLY A 48 25.21 17.03 12.42
N HIS A 49 25.53 18.24 11.97
CA HIS A 49 25.68 18.55 10.55
C HIS A 49 26.87 17.77 9.97
N GLY A 50 26.61 16.87 9.00
CA GLY A 50 27.67 16.29 8.16
C GLY A 50 27.74 14.77 8.09
N GLU A 51 27.07 14.03 8.99
CA GLU A 51 27.00 12.58 8.88
C GLU A 51 25.87 12.16 7.96
N TYR A 52 26.22 11.47 6.88
CA TYR A 52 25.26 10.90 5.94
C TYR A 52 25.59 9.43 5.73
N ARG A 53 24.54 8.62 5.60
CA ARG A 53 24.63 7.24 5.15
C ARG A 53 24.09 7.16 3.73
N VAL A 54 24.75 6.34 2.92
CA VAL A 54 24.30 6.06 1.56
C VAL A 54 23.33 4.89 1.64
N VAL A 55 22.14 5.04 1.04
CA VAL A 55 21.15 3.97 1.01
C VAL A 55 21.62 2.89 0.02
N PRO A 56 21.82 1.62 0.47
CA PRO A 56 22.17 0.51 -0.41
C PRO A 56 21.01 0.14 -1.36
N ASP A 57 21.31 -0.65 -2.39
CA ASP A 57 20.28 -1.21 -3.27
C ASP A 57 19.67 -2.46 -2.62
N MET A 58 18.37 -2.39 -2.35
CA MET A 58 17.61 -3.46 -1.73
C MET A 58 16.73 -4.20 -2.74
N LYS A 59 16.65 -3.73 -3.99
CA LYS A 59 15.80 -4.35 -5.00
C LYS A 59 16.25 -5.77 -5.31
N GLY A 60 15.29 -6.68 -5.40
CA GLY A 60 15.56 -8.10 -5.70
C GLY A 60 16.00 -8.93 -4.48
N LEU A 61 16.33 -8.31 -3.35
CA LEU A 61 16.60 -9.02 -2.11
C LEU A 61 15.30 -9.45 -1.41
N SER A 62 15.39 -10.50 -0.60
CA SER A 62 14.29 -10.81 0.33
C SER A 62 14.17 -9.75 1.41
N TYR A 63 12.98 -9.55 1.97
CA TYR A 63 12.77 -8.61 3.07
C TYR A 63 13.75 -8.82 4.24
N GLU A 64 14.01 -10.08 4.63
CA GLU A 64 14.93 -10.39 5.73
C GLU A 64 16.38 -10.00 5.41
N GLN A 65 16.85 -10.29 4.20
CA GLN A 65 18.17 -9.85 3.74
C GLN A 65 18.25 -8.32 3.67
N ALA A 66 17.14 -7.68 3.26
CA ALA A 66 17.09 -6.24 3.16
C ALA A 66 17.16 -5.55 4.52
N VAL A 67 16.47 -6.11 5.52
CA VAL A 67 16.56 -5.64 6.92
C VAL A 67 18.01 -5.71 7.41
N LYS A 68 18.69 -6.85 7.23
CA LYS A 68 20.09 -7.02 7.67
C LYS A 68 21.04 -6.02 7.00
N ALA A 69 20.95 -5.87 5.69
CA ALA A 69 21.80 -4.93 4.94
C ALA A 69 21.54 -3.46 5.30
N LEU A 70 20.30 -3.09 5.63
CA LEU A 70 19.98 -1.75 6.11
C LEU A 70 20.49 -1.50 7.53
N ASP A 71 20.35 -2.50 8.42
CA ASP A 71 20.89 -2.42 9.79
C ASP A 71 22.42 -2.28 9.78
N GLU A 72 23.12 -3.04 8.93
CA GLU A 72 24.58 -2.91 8.72
C GLU A 72 24.98 -1.53 8.19
N ALA A 73 24.12 -0.90 7.39
CA ALA A 73 24.32 0.47 6.90
C ALA A 73 23.96 1.56 7.93
N GLY A 74 23.48 1.18 9.12
CA GLY A 74 23.01 2.11 10.16
C GLY A 74 21.69 2.80 9.81
N LEU A 75 20.84 2.12 9.05
CA LEU A 75 19.51 2.54 8.63
C LEU A 75 18.45 1.60 9.23
N ARG A 76 17.19 2.01 9.22
CA ARG A 76 16.07 1.17 9.70
C ARG A 76 15.20 0.75 8.52
N ALA A 77 14.79 -0.50 8.49
CA ALA A 77 13.82 -0.98 7.50
C ALA A 77 12.39 -0.90 8.05
N GLU A 78 11.45 -0.44 7.24
CA GLU A 78 10.01 -0.50 7.55
C GLU A 78 9.24 -0.97 6.32
N LEU A 79 8.26 -1.84 6.53
CA LEU A 79 7.41 -2.31 5.44
C LEU A 79 6.31 -1.28 5.19
N SER A 80 6.33 -0.60 4.05
CA SER A 80 5.31 0.41 3.72
C SER A 80 4.12 -0.18 3.01
N ASP A 81 4.35 -1.09 2.06
CA ASP A 81 3.30 -1.64 1.22
C ASP A 81 3.69 -3.02 0.67
N SER A 82 2.69 -3.74 0.19
CA SER A 82 2.87 -5.01 -0.51
C SER A 82 2.04 -5.02 -1.78
N ILE A 83 2.70 -5.21 -2.92
CA ILE A 83 2.06 -5.31 -4.23
C ILE A 83 2.16 -6.76 -4.68
N TYR A 84 1.11 -7.33 -5.24
CA TYR A 84 1.19 -8.67 -5.81
C TYR A 84 1.59 -8.60 -7.28
N ASP A 85 2.72 -9.22 -7.61
CA ASP A 85 3.18 -9.44 -8.97
C ASP A 85 3.52 -10.92 -9.17
N SER A 86 2.90 -11.54 -10.17
CA SER A 86 3.13 -12.95 -10.53
C SER A 86 4.50 -13.21 -11.16
N SER A 87 5.20 -12.17 -11.65
CA SER A 87 6.47 -12.32 -12.34
C SER A 87 7.67 -12.44 -11.39
N THR A 88 7.51 -11.95 -10.16
CA THR A 88 8.56 -11.88 -9.15
C THR A 88 8.30 -12.85 -8.00
N ARG A 89 9.34 -13.20 -7.25
CA ARG A 89 9.19 -14.11 -6.10
C ARG A 89 8.49 -13.39 -4.95
N PRO A 90 7.60 -14.06 -4.20
CA PRO A 90 7.02 -13.52 -2.99
C PRO A 90 8.05 -13.13 -1.93
N GLY A 91 7.81 -12.02 -1.23
CA GLY A 91 8.70 -11.51 -0.18
C GLY A 91 9.96 -10.82 -0.70
N THR A 92 10.12 -10.66 -2.01
CA THR A 92 11.19 -9.87 -2.63
C THR A 92 10.84 -8.38 -2.60
N VAL A 93 11.83 -7.53 -2.32
CA VAL A 93 11.70 -6.07 -2.40
C VAL A 93 11.61 -5.64 -3.87
N LEU A 94 10.49 -4.98 -4.20
CA LEU A 94 10.23 -4.41 -5.52
C LEU A 94 10.71 -2.96 -5.59
N GLU A 95 10.40 -2.20 -4.55
CA GLU A 95 10.72 -0.78 -4.45
C GLU A 95 11.21 -0.40 -3.07
N GLN A 96 11.95 0.71 -3.02
CA GLN A 96 12.44 1.30 -1.80
C GLN A 96 12.32 2.82 -1.86
N SER A 97 12.09 3.43 -0.70
CA SER A 97 12.10 4.87 -0.51
C SER A 97 12.77 5.21 0.82
N PRO A 98 13.87 5.98 0.83
CA PRO A 98 14.51 6.70 -0.28
C PRO A 98 15.18 5.83 -1.35
N LYS A 99 15.41 6.41 -2.53
CA LYS A 99 16.04 5.72 -3.67
C LYS A 99 17.47 5.24 -3.34
N VAL A 100 17.94 4.24 -4.07
CA VAL A 100 19.32 3.77 -4.04
C VAL A 100 20.30 4.95 -4.19
N ASN A 101 21.42 4.88 -3.47
CA ASN A 101 22.47 5.90 -3.41
C ASN A 101 22.02 7.28 -2.87
N ALA A 102 20.80 7.40 -2.35
CA ALA A 102 20.39 8.62 -1.65
C ALA A 102 21.24 8.82 -0.39
N LYS A 103 21.59 10.08 -0.11
CA LYS A 103 22.26 10.48 1.13
C LYS A 103 21.21 10.80 2.17
N VAL A 104 21.18 10.03 3.24
CA VAL A 104 20.22 10.19 4.33
C VAL A 104 20.93 10.39 5.66
N LYS A 105 20.24 10.98 6.63
CA LYS A 105 20.75 11.04 8.00
C LYS A 105 20.87 9.62 8.58
N PRO A 106 21.80 9.38 9.52
CA PRO A 106 21.87 8.12 10.26
C PRO A 106 20.53 7.77 10.91
N ASN A 107 20.26 6.47 11.09
CA ASN A 107 19.01 5.96 11.68
C ASN A 107 17.72 6.37 10.93
N ARG A 108 17.83 6.82 9.68
CA ARG A 108 16.67 7.09 8.83
C ARG A 108 15.96 5.78 8.49
N THR A 109 14.63 5.82 8.55
CA THR A 109 13.78 4.73 8.07
C THR A 109 13.75 4.72 6.55
N VAL A 110 14.03 3.56 5.98
CA VAL A 110 13.85 3.21 4.58
C VAL A 110 12.61 2.34 4.48
N TYR A 111 11.64 2.84 3.74
CA TYR A 111 10.39 2.16 3.44
C TYR A 111 10.60 1.21 2.28
N LEU A 112 10.19 -0.04 2.47
CA LEU A 112 10.31 -1.09 1.47
C LEU A 112 8.91 -1.51 1.02
N THR A 113 8.75 -1.68 -0.29
CA THR A 113 7.58 -2.29 -0.90
C THR A 113 7.97 -3.69 -1.36
N ILE A 114 7.28 -4.71 -0.87
CA ILE A 114 7.58 -6.11 -1.18
C ILE A 114 6.55 -6.72 -2.11
N ASN A 115 6.93 -7.81 -2.77
CA ASN A 115 5.97 -8.65 -3.46
C ASN A 115 5.14 -9.45 -2.45
N ALA A 116 3.81 -9.31 -2.51
CA ALA A 116 2.88 -10.02 -1.64
C ALA A 116 2.92 -11.53 -1.87
N PHE A 117 2.61 -12.31 -0.84
CA PHE A 117 2.53 -13.78 -0.95
C PHE A 117 1.28 -14.28 -1.65
N SER A 118 0.20 -13.52 -1.55
CA SER A 118 -1.09 -13.86 -2.14
C SER A 118 -1.66 -12.66 -2.88
N PRO A 119 -2.39 -12.88 -3.98
CA PRO A 119 -3.14 -11.83 -4.64
C PRO A 119 -4.20 -11.24 -3.69
N ARG A 120 -4.69 -10.04 -4.03
CA ARG A 120 -5.78 -9.40 -3.30
C ARG A 120 -7.01 -10.31 -3.31
N MET A 121 -7.44 -10.74 -2.13
CA MET A 121 -8.62 -11.58 -1.95
C MET A 121 -9.85 -10.69 -1.74
N ILE A 122 -10.94 -11.00 -2.43
CA ILE A 122 -12.19 -10.26 -2.37
C ILE A 122 -13.29 -11.21 -1.88
N SER A 123 -14.13 -10.71 -0.97
CA SER A 123 -15.32 -11.44 -0.53
C SER A 123 -16.42 -11.31 -1.56
N VAL A 124 -16.91 -12.43 -2.07
CA VAL A 124 -18.03 -12.46 -3.02
C VAL A 124 -19.34 -12.41 -2.21
N PRO A 125 -20.25 -11.44 -2.46
CA PRO A 125 -21.55 -11.40 -1.79
C PRO A 125 -22.47 -12.52 -2.30
N SER A 126 -23.64 -12.69 -1.69
CA SER A 126 -24.68 -13.55 -2.29
C SER A 126 -25.13 -12.95 -3.62
N LEU A 127 -25.06 -13.74 -4.69
CA LEU A 127 -25.46 -13.35 -6.05
C LEU A 127 -26.60 -14.22 -6.58
N THR A 128 -26.98 -15.25 -5.84
CA THR A 128 -28.16 -16.09 -6.12
C THR A 128 -29.42 -15.23 -6.05
N ASP A 129 -30.41 -15.58 -6.86
CA ASP A 129 -31.70 -14.89 -7.01
C ASP A 129 -31.61 -13.46 -7.58
N MET A 130 -30.42 -13.04 -8.03
CA MET A 130 -30.25 -11.77 -8.74
C MET A 130 -30.37 -11.96 -10.25
N SER A 131 -30.74 -10.89 -10.96
CA SER A 131 -30.64 -10.88 -12.43
C SER A 131 -29.17 -10.96 -12.86
N LEU A 132 -28.90 -11.63 -13.99
CA LEU A 132 -27.56 -11.70 -14.59
C LEU A 132 -26.89 -10.32 -14.67
N ARG A 133 -27.63 -9.30 -15.12
CA ARG A 133 -27.12 -7.93 -15.24
C ARG A 133 -26.68 -7.35 -13.90
N GLN A 134 -27.46 -7.57 -12.84
CA GLN A 134 -27.14 -7.10 -11.50
C GLN A 134 -25.94 -7.85 -10.92
N ALA A 135 -25.92 -9.18 -11.04
CA ALA A 135 -24.81 -9.99 -10.55
C ALA A 135 -23.50 -9.61 -11.24
N ARG A 136 -23.53 -9.43 -12.56
CA ARG A 136 -22.37 -8.99 -13.35
C ARG A 136 -21.86 -7.63 -12.91
N SER A 137 -22.75 -6.63 -12.79
CA SER A 137 -22.37 -5.30 -12.33
C SER A 137 -21.79 -5.32 -10.90
N THR A 138 -22.30 -6.18 -10.03
CA THR A 138 -21.79 -6.35 -8.66
C THR A 138 -20.37 -6.92 -8.67
N LEU A 139 -20.11 -7.95 -9.48
CA LEU A 139 -18.78 -8.56 -9.61
C LEU A 139 -17.77 -7.61 -10.27
N GLU A 140 -18.16 -6.89 -11.32
CA GLU A 140 -17.32 -5.88 -11.97
C GLU A 140 -16.99 -4.74 -11.00
N GLY A 141 -17.97 -4.27 -10.21
CA GLY A 141 -17.79 -3.25 -9.18
C GLY A 141 -16.86 -3.68 -8.04
N LEU A 142 -16.71 -4.98 -7.80
CA LEU A 142 -15.75 -5.53 -6.86
C LEU A 142 -14.33 -5.62 -7.44
N GLY A 143 -14.17 -5.50 -8.76
CA GLY A 143 -12.90 -5.56 -9.47
C GLY A 143 -12.60 -6.90 -10.15
N PHE A 144 -13.61 -7.76 -10.35
CA PHE A 144 -13.46 -8.96 -11.17
C PHE A 144 -13.64 -8.64 -12.66
N GLU A 145 -12.60 -8.83 -13.45
CA GLU A 145 -12.62 -8.51 -14.89
C GLU A 145 -12.99 -9.72 -15.77
N LYS A 146 -12.78 -10.94 -15.27
CA LYS A 146 -12.94 -12.19 -16.05
C LYS A 146 -14.19 -12.94 -15.62
N ILE A 147 -15.33 -12.57 -16.19
CA ILE A 147 -16.64 -13.17 -15.90
C ILE A 147 -17.11 -13.96 -17.11
N ARG A 148 -17.47 -15.23 -16.91
CA ARG A 148 -18.08 -16.12 -17.90
C ARG A 148 -19.52 -16.42 -17.49
N GLU A 149 -20.35 -16.75 -18.47
CA GLU A 149 -21.75 -17.10 -18.27
C GLU A 149 -21.94 -18.55 -18.72
N LEU A 150 -22.63 -19.34 -17.91
CA LEU A 150 -23.00 -20.72 -18.21
C LEU A 150 -24.51 -20.83 -18.07
N TYR A 151 -25.19 -21.03 -19.20
CA TYR A 151 -26.64 -21.20 -19.23
C TYR A 151 -27.00 -22.65 -18.93
N VAL A 152 -28.00 -22.84 -18.06
CA VAL A 152 -28.55 -24.16 -17.71
C VAL A 152 -30.07 -24.12 -17.77
N PRO A 153 -30.73 -25.23 -18.12
CA PRO A 153 -32.19 -25.32 -18.08
C PRO A 153 -32.71 -24.98 -16.68
N SER A 154 -33.65 -24.04 -16.60
CA SER A 154 -34.23 -23.53 -15.35
C SER A 154 -35.61 -22.95 -15.64
N GLU A 155 -36.48 -22.94 -14.64
CA GLU A 155 -37.80 -22.30 -14.73
C GLU A 155 -37.70 -20.79 -15.02
N TYR A 156 -36.66 -20.14 -14.48
CA TYR A 156 -36.51 -18.69 -14.55
C TYR A 156 -35.38 -18.28 -15.50
N LYS A 157 -35.75 -17.56 -16.56
CA LYS A 157 -34.80 -16.97 -17.51
C LYS A 157 -34.02 -15.81 -16.88
N ASP A 158 -32.72 -15.74 -17.18
CA ASP A 158 -31.77 -14.70 -16.75
C ASP A 158 -31.55 -14.59 -15.22
N LEU A 159 -32.08 -15.56 -14.46
CA LEU A 159 -31.87 -15.67 -13.01
C LEU A 159 -30.52 -16.32 -12.73
N VAL A 160 -29.74 -15.73 -11.83
CA VAL A 160 -28.49 -16.33 -11.37
C VAL A 160 -28.79 -17.40 -10.33
N LEU A 161 -28.40 -18.63 -10.65
CA LEU A 161 -28.54 -19.78 -9.77
C LEU A 161 -27.35 -19.90 -8.83
N GLY A 162 -26.16 -19.46 -9.28
CA GLY A 162 -24.95 -19.49 -8.46
C GLY A 162 -23.74 -18.96 -9.22
N VAL A 163 -22.61 -18.91 -8.52
CA VAL A 163 -21.31 -18.50 -9.08
C VAL A 163 -20.28 -19.57 -8.77
N ARG A 164 -19.48 -19.92 -9.78
CA ARG A 164 -18.42 -20.93 -9.68
C ARG A 164 -17.04 -20.32 -9.88
N PHE A 165 -16.07 -20.85 -9.16
CA PHE A 165 -14.65 -20.58 -9.35
C PHE A 165 -13.91 -21.91 -9.50
N ASN A 166 -13.17 -22.08 -10.60
CA ASN A 166 -12.47 -23.33 -10.94
C ASN A 166 -13.39 -24.59 -10.88
N GLY A 167 -14.67 -24.44 -11.23
CA GLY A 167 -15.66 -25.52 -11.21
C GLY A 167 -16.32 -25.78 -9.85
N ILE A 168 -15.86 -25.12 -8.78
CA ILE A 168 -16.44 -25.23 -7.44
C ILE A 168 -17.45 -24.09 -7.25
N GLU A 169 -18.62 -24.41 -6.73
CA GLU A 169 -19.64 -23.42 -6.37
C GLU A 169 -19.20 -22.60 -5.16
N LEU A 170 -19.42 -21.29 -5.22
CA LEU A 170 -19.00 -20.34 -4.19
C LEU A 170 -20.15 -20.06 -3.24
N ASP A 171 -19.90 -20.27 -1.95
CA ASP A 171 -20.81 -19.82 -0.90
C ASP A 171 -20.77 -18.28 -0.76
N PRO A 172 -21.89 -17.66 -0.34
CA PRO A 172 -21.89 -16.25 0.04
C PRO A 172 -20.83 -15.94 1.10
N GLY A 173 -20.00 -14.93 0.83
CA GLY A 173 -18.88 -14.56 1.70
C GLY A 173 -17.57 -15.30 1.39
N ALA A 174 -17.55 -16.20 0.41
CA ALA A 174 -16.33 -16.86 -0.03
C ALA A 174 -15.30 -15.83 -0.52
N ARG A 175 -14.03 -16.06 -0.14
CA ARG A 175 -12.92 -15.19 -0.54
C ARG A 175 -12.24 -15.75 -1.78
N VAL A 176 -12.21 -14.96 -2.83
CA VAL A 176 -11.66 -15.36 -4.13
C VAL A 176 -10.62 -14.33 -4.59
N PRO A 177 -9.52 -14.73 -5.24
CA PRO A 177 -8.54 -13.78 -5.78
C PRO A 177 -9.19 -12.80 -6.77
N ALA A 178 -8.81 -11.52 -6.75
CA ALA A 178 -9.32 -10.53 -7.69
C ALA A 178 -9.06 -10.88 -9.17
N SER A 179 -7.97 -11.62 -9.44
CA SER A 179 -7.61 -12.11 -10.77
C SER A 179 -8.35 -13.38 -11.19
N ALA A 180 -9.24 -13.90 -10.36
CA ALA A 180 -10.00 -15.12 -10.63
C ALA A 180 -10.92 -14.97 -11.85
N SER A 181 -11.07 -16.08 -12.58
CA SER A 181 -12.11 -16.19 -13.60
C SER A 181 -13.35 -16.81 -12.97
N LEU A 182 -14.42 -16.04 -12.87
CA LEU A 182 -15.69 -16.47 -12.30
C LEU A 182 -16.63 -16.95 -13.41
N THR A 183 -17.44 -17.96 -13.10
CA THR A 183 -18.51 -18.43 -14.00
C THR A 183 -19.85 -18.28 -13.30
N ILE A 184 -20.70 -17.41 -13.83
CA ILE A 184 -22.08 -17.21 -13.38
C ILE A 184 -22.93 -18.29 -14.03
N VAL A 185 -23.67 -19.05 -13.22
CA VAL A 185 -24.66 -20.02 -13.70
C VAL A 185 -26.00 -19.30 -13.82
N VAL A 186 -26.55 -19.28 -15.04
CA VAL A 186 -27.73 -18.51 -15.40
C VAL A 186 -28.82 -19.46 -15.89
N GLY A 187 -30.06 -19.24 -15.47
CA GLY A 187 -31.21 -19.98 -16.00
C GLY A 187 -31.56 -19.54 -17.42
N GLU A 188 -31.73 -20.50 -18.33
CA GLU A 188 -32.11 -20.24 -19.73
C GLU A 188 -33.63 -20.02 -19.90
N GLY A 189 -34.44 -20.42 -18.90
CA GLY A 189 -35.89 -20.53 -19.03
C GLY A 189 -36.28 -21.84 -19.72
N ILE A 190 -37.45 -22.38 -19.37
CA ILE A 190 -38.04 -23.49 -20.13
C ILE A 190 -38.58 -22.93 -21.46
N THR A 191 -38.02 -23.41 -22.56
CA THR A 191 -38.57 -23.17 -23.91
C THR A 191 -39.64 -24.23 -24.16
N GLU A 192 -40.73 -23.91 -24.86
CA GLU A 192 -41.88 -24.83 -25.00
C GLU A 192 -41.51 -26.24 -25.53
N GLU A 193 -40.39 -26.39 -26.26
CA GLU A 193 -39.83 -27.69 -26.68
C GLU A 193 -39.42 -28.61 -25.51
N SER A 194 -39.08 -28.05 -24.35
CA SER A 194 -38.73 -28.82 -23.14
C SER A 194 -39.92 -29.15 -22.25
N SER A 195 -41.05 -28.46 -22.43
CA SER A 195 -42.30 -28.76 -21.73
C SER A 195 -42.88 -30.10 -22.18
N ASP A 196 -42.87 -30.39 -23.49
CA ASP A 196 -43.38 -31.66 -24.02
C ASP A 196 -42.60 -32.88 -23.49
N THR A 197 -41.29 -32.75 -23.28
CA THR A 197 -40.47 -33.85 -22.72
C THR A 197 -40.71 -34.08 -21.22
N ILE A 198 -40.98 -33.02 -20.45
CA ILE A 198 -41.27 -33.12 -19.01
C ILE A 198 -42.70 -33.65 -18.79
N VAL A 199 -43.65 -33.28 -19.65
CA VAL A 199 -45.02 -33.78 -19.61
C VAL A 199 -45.07 -35.27 -19.96
N ASP A 200 -44.33 -35.73 -20.97
CA ASP A 200 -44.28 -37.17 -21.30
C ASP A 200 -43.68 -38.03 -20.17
N MET A 201 -42.69 -37.52 -19.42
CA MET A 201 -42.11 -38.24 -18.28
C MET A 201 -43.08 -38.30 -17.08
N ALA A 202 -43.84 -37.22 -16.84
CA ALA A 202 -44.83 -37.17 -15.76
C ALA A 202 -46.06 -38.05 -16.06
N VAL A 203 -46.49 -38.13 -17.32
CA VAL A 203 -47.61 -38.98 -17.75
C VAL A 203 -47.22 -40.48 -17.75
N ALA A 204 -45.95 -40.80 -18.00
CA ALA A 204 -45.46 -42.17 -17.91
C ALA A 204 -45.50 -42.72 -16.46
N ASP A 205 -45.25 -41.88 -15.45
CA ASP A 205 -45.24 -42.29 -14.03
C ASP A 205 -46.67 -42.55 -13.50
N ASP A 206 -47.66 -41.77 -13.95
CA ASP A 206 -49.06 -41.94 -13.54
C ASP A 206 -49.74 -43.17 -14.19
N THR A 207 -49.26 -43.64 -15.35
CA THR A 207 -49.86 -44.79 -16.04
C THR A 207 -49.39 -46.16 -15.53
N GLU A 208 -48.24 -46.25 -14.88
CA GLU A 208 -47.79 -47.49 -14.23
C GLU A 208 -48.46 -47.75 -12.87
N ALA A 209 -49.00 -46.71 -12.23
CA ALA A 209 -49.67 -46.85 -10.93
C ALA A 209 -51.10 -47.46 -11.01
N GLU A 210 -51.74 -47.46 -12.18
CA GLU A 210 -53.13 -47.93 -12.33
C GLU A 210 -53.26 -49.41 -12.74
N VAL A 211 -52.17 -50.09 -13.10
CA VAL A 211 -52.17 -51.50 -13.57
C VAL A 211 -51.84 -52.55 -12.51
N LEU A 212 -51.65 -52.16 -11.24
CA LEU A 212 -51.31 -53.10 -10.14
C LEU A 212 -52.50 -53.53 -9.24
N ASP A 213 -53.73 -53.07 -9.52
CA ASP A 213 -54.92 -53.33 -8.69
C ASP A 213 -56.02 -54.17 -9.38
N LEU A 214 -55.68 -55.20 -10.17
CA LEU A 214 -56.68 -56.20 -10.62
C LEU A 214 -56.09 -57.63 -10.68
N ASP A 215 -56.56 -58.45 -9.74
CA ASP A 215 -56.54 -59.94 -9.72
C ASP A 215 -57.11 -60.56 -11.02
#